data_AF-A0A9D2NHQ0-F1
#
_entry.id   AF-A0A9D2NHQ0-F1
#
_cell.length_a   1.000
_cell.length_b   1.000
_cell.length_c   1.000
_cell.angle_alpha   90.00
_cell.angle_beta   90.00
_cell.angle_gamma   90.00
#
_symmetry.space_group_name_H-M   'P 1'
#
loop_
_entity.id
_entity.type
_entity.pdbx_description
1 polymer ?
#
loop_
_entity_poly.entity_id
_entity_poly.type
_entity_poly.pdbx_seq_one_letter_code
_entity_poly.pdbx_strand_id
1 'polypeptide(L)'
;MPKVKPLGVFASRKDNTRRIIRGRMAAAGLRSGDLEKRGVLNRRTYYSRLNDTGMLRLEEIWRMEAAGVKFSNEDLLAMFGR
;
A
#
# COMPACT_ATOMS: atom_id res chain seq x y z
N MET A 1 0.61 -11.66 26.70
CA MET A 1 -0.34 -10.71 26.08
C MET A 1 -1.21 -11.48 25.10
N PRO A 2 -2.54 -11.51 25.25
CA PRO A 2 -3.39 -12.19 24.28
C PRO A 2 -3.37 -11.37 22.99
N LYS A 3 -2.96 -12.01 21.88
CA LYS A 3 -3.04 -11.43 20.54
C LYS A 3 -4.52 -11.24 20.22
N VAL A 4 -5.01 -10.01 20.38
CA VAL A 4 -6.35 -9.63 19.93
C VAL A 4 -6.44 -9.95 18.45
N LYS A 5 -7.23 -10.95 18.07
CA LYS A 5 -7.52 -11.23 16.66
C LYS A 5 -8.14 -9.96 16.08
N PRO A 6 -7.56 -9.33 15.04
CA PRO A 6 -8.21 -8.20 14.41
C PRO A 6 -9.57 -8.70 13.91
N LEU A 7 -10.64 -8.00 14.29
CA LEU A 7 -12.00 -8.18 13.78
C LEU A 7 -11.91 -8.47 12.26
N GLY A 8 -12.36 -9.64 11.80
CA GLY A 8 -11.99 -10.23 10.50
C GLY A 8 -12.09 -9.28 9.30
N VAL A 9 -12.98 -8.29 9.36
CA VAL A 9 -13.14 -7.19 8.39
C VAL A 9 -11.85 -6.37 8.18
N PHE A 10 -11.11 -6.07 9.26
CA PHE A 10 -9.85 -5.31 9.18
C PHE A 10 -8.71 -6.14 8.59
N ALA A 11 -8.69 -7.46 8.83
CA ALA A 11 -7.72 -8.35 8.22
C ALA A 11 -7.96 -8.45 6.70
N SER A 12 -9.21 -8.67 6.28
CA SER A 12 -9.59 -8.72 4.86
C SER A 12 -9.29 -7.40 4.12
N ARG A 13 -9.51 -6.24 4.76
CA ARG A 13 -9.19 -4.93 4.16
C ARG A 13 -7.69 -4.71 4.00
N LYS A 14 -6.88 -5.13 4.98
CA LYS A 14 -5.41 -5.08 4.89
C LYS A 14 -4.90 -5.94 3.74
N ASP A 15 -5.42 -7.16 3.59
CA ASP A 15 -5.06 -8.05 2.50
C ASP A 15 -5.47 -7.49 1.13
N ASN A 16 -6.67 -6.90 1.03
CA ASN A 16 -7.13 -6.26 -0.20
C ASN A 16 -6.25 -5.06 -0.58
N THR A 17 -5.95 -4.19 0.38
CA THR A 17 -5.07 -3.02 0.19
C THR A 17 -3.69 -3.46 -0.28
N ARG A 18 -3.12 -4.49 0.34
CA ARG A 18 -1.84 -5.08 -0.06
C ARG A 18 -1.87 -5.64 -1.48
N ARG A 19 -2.98 -6.28 -1.88
CA ARG A 19 -3.17 -6.80 -3.23
C ARG A 19 -3.23 -5.68 -4.26
N ILE A 20 -3.99 -4.62 -3.98
CA ILE A 20 -4.12 -3.43 -4.85
C ILE A 20 -2.75 -2.78 -5.06
N ILE A 21 -2.04 -2.44 -3.98
CA ILE A 21 -0.74 -1.77 -4.06
C ILE A 21 0.26 -2.61 -4.87
N ARG A 22 0.32 -3.92 -4.61
CA ARG A 22 1.19 -4.82 -5.37
C ARG A 22 0.79 -4.94 -6.84
N GLY A 23 -0.51 -4.99 -7.13
CA GLY A 23 -1.05 -5.01 -8.48
C GLY A 23 -0.67 -3.76 -9.27
N ARG A 24 -0.83 -2.57 -8.67
CA ARG A 24 -0.46 -1.30 -9.31
C ARG A 24 1.04 -1.14 -9.49
N MET A 25 1.83 -1.56 -8.50
CA MET A 25 3.30 -1.62 -8.64
C MET A 25 3.72 -2.51 -9.81
N ALA A 26 3.15 -3.72 -9.91
CA ALA A 26 3.45 -4.65 -10.98
C ALA A 26 3.02 -4.11 -12.35
N ALA A 27 1.84 -3.48 -12.45
CA ALA A 27 1.36 -2.85 -13.67
C ALA A 27 2.25 -1.68 -14.13
N ALA A 28 2.84 -0.95 -13.17
CA ALA A 28 3.83 0.11 -13.44
C ALA A 28 5.24 -0.43 -13.74
N GLY A 29 5.45 -1.75 -13.68
CA GLY A 29 6.77 -2.37 -13.84
C GLY A 29 7.75 -2.05 -12.71
N LEU A 30 7.26 -1.57 -11.56
CA LEU A 30 8.08 -1.14 -10.43
C LEU A 30 8.10 -2.18 -9.32
N ARG A 31 9.25 -2.26 -8.65
CA ARG A 31 9.43 -3.00 -7.40
C ARG A 31 9.67 -2.01 -6.26
N SER A 32 9.52 -2.49 -5.03
CA SER A 32 9.79 -1.68 -3.83
C SER A 32 11.21 -1.09 -3.80
N GLY A 33 12.19 -1.82 -4.36
CA GLY A 33 13.56 -1.31 -4.53
C GLY A 33 13.67 -0.17 -5.55
N ASP A 34 12.79 -0.09 -6.54
CA ASP A 34 12.79 1.01 -7.51
C ASP A 34 12.23 2.29 -6.88
N LEU A 35 11.23 2.17 -6.00
CA LEU A 35 10.75 3.31 -5.21
C LEU A 35 11.84 3.85 -4.29
N GLU A 36 12.62 2.97 -3.68
CA GLU A 36 13.72 3.35 -2.80
C GLU A 36 14.85 4.04 -3.57
N LYS A 37 15.27 3.48 -4.71
CA LYS A 37 16.27 4.10 -5.61
C LYS A 37 15.85 5.49 -6.10
N ARG A 38 14.53 5.70 -6.29
CA ARG A 38 13.95 6.98 -6.73
C ARG A 38 13.70 7.96 -5.58
N GLY A 39 14.01 7.60 -4.33
CA GLY A 39 13.75 8.44 -3.16
C GLY A 39 12.27 8.63 -2.82
N VAL A 40 11.39 7.81 -3.41
CA VAL A 40 9.93 7.90 -3.28
C VAL A 40 9.49 7.34 -1.93
N LEU A 41 9.90 6.11 -1.66
CA LEU A 41 9.54 5.38 -0.44
C LEU A 41 10.63 4.35 -0.12
N ASN A 42 11.12 4.38 1.12
CA ASN A 42 12.07 3.38 1.59
C ASN A 42 11.45 1.97 1.58
N ARG A 43 12.23 0.96 1.23
CA ARG A 43 11.76 -0.43 1.18
C ARG A 43 11.25 -0.95 2.52
N ARG A 44 11.91 -0.62 3.63
CA ARG A 44 11.47 -0.95 4.99
C ARG A 44 10.12 -0.31 5.31
N THR A 45 9.96 0.97 4.96
CA THR A 45 8.69 1.69 5.15
C THR A 45 7.58 1.05 4.33
N TYR A 46 7.84 0.70 3.06
CA TYR A 46 6.89 0.00 2.21
C TYR A 46 6.37 -1.29 2.85
N TYR A 47 7.26 -2.17 3.33
CA TYR A 47 6.83 -3.42 3.95
C TYR A 47 6.18 -3.23 5.33
N SER A 48 6.63 -2.27 6.13
CA SER A 48 5.99 -1.98 7.42
C SER A 48 4.58 -1.40 7.24
N ARG A 49 4.36 -0.53 6.24
CA ARG A 49 3.02 -0.01 5.90
C ARG A 49 2.08 -1.12 5.42
N LEU A 50 2.60 -2.05 4.62
CA LEU A 50 1.84 -3.19 4.11
C LEU A 50 1.52 -4.25 5.19
N ASN A 51 2.35 -4.40 6.21
CA ASN A 51 2.20 -5.44 7.23
C ASN A 51 1.58 -4.93 8.54
N ASP A 52 2.04 -3.79 9.07
CA ASP A 52 1.73 -3.37 10.44
C ASP A 52 0.58 -2.37 10.49
N THR A 53 0.71 -1.26 9.76
CA THR A 53 -0.08 -0.04 10.03
C THR A 53 -1.32 0.13 9.15
N GLY A 54 -1.49 -0.72 8.15
CA GLY A 54 -2.80 -0.96 7.55
C GLY A 54 -3.22 -0.05 6.41
N MET A 55 -2.39 0.88 5.93
CA MET A 55 -2.57 1.59 4.65
C MET A 55 -1.33 2.44 4.38
N LEU A 56 -1.02 2.69 3.11
CA LEU A 56 -0.14 3.79 2.72
C LEU A 56 -0.81 5.11 3.10
N ARG A 57 -0.03 6.11 3.52
CA ARG A 57 -0.53 7.47 3.70
C ARG A 57 -0.85 8.08 2.34
N LEU A 58 -1.77 9.05 2.30
CA LEU A 58 -2.14 9.74 1.07
C LEU A 58 -0.92 10.40 0.40
N GLU A 59 -0.02 10.98 1.19
CA GLU A 59 1.25 11.54 0.70
C GLU A 59 2.15 10.48 0.05
N GLU A 60 2.25 9.29 0.65
CA GLU A 60 3.04 8.17 0.10
C GLU A 60 2.45 7.71 -1.24
N ILE A 61 1.11 7.72 -1.37
CA ILE A 61 0.40 7.41 -2.62
C ILE A 61 0.71 8.45 -3.69
N TRP A 62 0.62 9.75 -3.39
CA TRP A 62 0.95 10.80 -4.36
C TRP A 62 2.40 10.72 -4.84
N ARG A 63 3.34 10.43 -3.94
CA ARG A 63 4.75 10.21 -4.32
C ARG A 63 4.89 8.99 -5.23
N MET A 64 4.15 7.91 -4.97
CA MET A 64 4.12 6.73 -5.84
C MET A 64 3.48 7.02 -7.20
N GLU A 65 2.43 7.85 -7.27
CA GLU A 65 1.81 8.29 -8.52
C GLU A 65 2.74 9.14 -9.38
N ALA A 66 3.49 10.04 -8.74
CA ALA A 66 4.56 10.81 -9.37
C ALA A 66 5.68 9.88 -9.90
N ALA A 67 5.91 8.75 -9.23
CA ALA A 67 6.87 7.73 -9.66
C ALA A 67 6.34 6.81 -10.78
N GLY A 68 5.07 6.95 -11.19
CA GLY A 68 4.45 6.17 -12.27
C GLY A 68 3.47 5.08 -11.82
N VAL A 69 3.24 4.91 -10.52
CA VAL A 69 2.26 3.94 -9.99
C VAL A 69 0.87 4.59 -9.98
N LYS A 70 0.05 4.35 -11.00
CA LYS A 70 -1.28 4.96 -11.08
C LYS A 70 -2.31 4.20 -10.24
N PHE A 71 -3.03 4.92 -9.39
CA PHE A 71 -4.16 4.37 -8.63
C PHE A 71 -5.46 4.91 -9.23
N SER A 72 -6.46 4.04 -9.40
CA SER A 72 -7.80 4.46 -9.81
C SER A 72 -8.61 4.96 -8.62
N ASN A 73 -9.70 5.69 -8.90
CA ASN A 73 -10.66 6.08 -7.86
C ASN A 73 -11.23 4.85 -7.13
N GLU A 74 -11.41 3.73 -7.83
CA GLU A 74 -11.86 2.46 -7.23
C GLU A 74 -10.80 1.87 -6.28
N ASP A 75 -9.51 1.97 -6.61
CA ASP A 75 -8.44 1.55 -5.70
C ASP A 75 -8.46 2.42 -4.44
N LEU A 76 -8.56 3.73 -4.61
CA LEU A 76 -8.61 4.67 -3.48
C LEU A 76 -9.85 4.41 -2.62
N LEU A 77 -11.00 4.11 -3.21
CA LEU A 77 -12.21 3.73 -2.49
C LEU A 77 -12.04 2.38 -1.78
N ALA A 78 -11.42 1.38 -2.41
CA ALA A 78 -11.18 0.08 -1.80
C ALA A 78 -10.15 0.13 -0.67
N MET A 79 -9.19 1.06 -0.76
CA MET A 79 -8.20 1.31 0.28
C MET A 79 -8.78 2.15 1.43
N PHE A 80 -9.46 3.26 1.14
CA PHE A 80 -9.87 4.28 2.14
C PHE A 80 -11.37 4.39 2.39
N GLY A 81 -12.22 3.88 1.51
CA GLY A 81 -13.68 3.88 1.65
C GLY A 81 -14.14 3.29 2.98
N ARG A 82 -15.17 3.92 3.55
CA ARG A 82 -15.84 3.49 4.78
C ARG A 82 -17.10 2.73 4.42
#